data_AF-A0A3M6F7T9-F1
#
_entry.id   AF-A0A3M6F7T9-F1
#
_cell.length_a   1.000
_cell.length_b   1.000
_cell.length_c   1.000
_cell.angle_alpha   90.00
_cell.angle_beta   90.00
_cell.angle_gamma   90.00
#
_symmetry.space_group_name_H-M   'P 1'
#
loop_
_entity.id
_entity.type
_entity.pdbx_description
1 polymer ?
#
loop_
_entity_poly.entity_id
_entity_poly.type
_entity_poly.pdbx_seq_one_letter_code
_entity_poly.pdbx_strand_id
1 'polypeptide(L)'
;MDKPEIFKCECRCSQEFRQKLVELAYLSGFIKKQKIEDPNNKDFFIDVSEFDTPVRTAFLSRTKGVSEMLMSIVKNNALIISGADKSDLRDIERKFNKTNSNISQLARLTEKQTFSVKGKPYDLEKLFHDFIREKTALGEQVNKKLEIKTYTLITSGKIFDAKIDLATHRDKEGNYDDRFYFAWNEQTNLALRPAGSELKPMILQLINDKPLLKEGAPFNNPLILEALEIYQRLNSDLEHIHTLKLEGKNYQIDLYKSLYTRKNECSELQKKLLEENINALRKS
;
A
#
# COMPACT_ATOMS: atom_id res chain seq x y z
N MET A 1 -4.11 -25.82 -21.26
CA MET A 1 -3.85 -25.64 -19.83
C MET A 1 -5.14 -25.97 -19.11
N ASP A 2 -5.17 -27.08 -18.39
CA ASP A 2 -6.35 -27.50 -17.62
C ASP A 2 -6.61 -26.50 -16.50
N LYS A 3 -7.89 -26.22 -16.25
CA LYS A 3 -8.29 -25.32 -15.18
C LYS A 3 -7.88 -25.94 -13.83
N PRO A 4 -7.34 -25.15 -12.88
CA PRO A 4 -7.00 -25.67 -11.57
C PRO A 4 -8.23 -26.29 -10.91
N GLU A 5 -8.07 -27.48 -10.33
CA GLU A 5 -9.14 -28.18 -9.63
C GLU A 5 -9.60 -27.36 -8.40
N ILE A 6 -10.91 -27.20 -8.27
CA ILE A 6 -11.53 -26.48 -7.16
C ILE A 6 -12.28 -27.50 -6.29
N PHE A 7 -11.83 -27.65 -5.06
CA PHE A 7 -12.45 -28.49 -4.05
C PHE A 7 -13.59 -27.73 -3.38
N LYS A 8 -14.80 -28.28 -3.43
CA LYS A 8 -15.97 -27.75 -2.73
C LYS A 8 -16.18 -28.51 -1.42
N CYS A 9 -16.29 -27.79 -0.32
CA CYS A 9 -16.44 -28.37 1.01
C CYS A 9 -17.62 -27.74 1.74
N GLU A 10 -18.37 -28.57 2.47
CA GLU A 10 -19.41 -28.13 3.42
C GLU A 10 -18.87 -28.32 4.85
N CYS A 11 -19.20 -27.37 5.72
CA CYS A 11 -18.98 -27.46 7.16
C CYS A 11 -20.28 -27.07 7.87
N ARG A 12 -20.71 -27.87 8.84
CA ARG A 12 -21.77 -27.47 9.78
C ARG A 12 -21.16 -26.64 10.89
N CYS A 13 -21.80 -25.53 11.25
CA CYS A 13 -21.28 -24.60 12.25
C CYS A 13 -22.40 -23.85 12.94
N SER A 14 -22.08 -23.22 14.07
CA SER A 14 -22.97 -22.21 14.64
C SER A 14 -23.02 -20.94 13.78
N GLN A 15 -24.11 -20.20 13.92
CA GLN A 15 -24.25 -18.86 13.34
C GLN A 15 -23.14 -17.91 13.82
N GLU A 16 -22.72 -18.04 15.09
CA GLU A 16 -21.67 -17.22 15.68
C GLU A 16 -20.30 -17.52 15.03
N PHE A 17 -19.95 -18.79 14.82
CA PHE A 17 -18.72 -19.14 14.10
C PHE A 17 -18.69 -18.54 12.70
N ARG A 18 -19.81 -18.65 11.97
CA ARG A 18 -19.94 -18.05 10.63
C ARG A 18 -19.80 -16.53 10.68
N GLN A 19 -20.45 -15.86 11.64
CA GLN A 19 -20.35 -14.41 11.83
C GLN A 19 -18.91 -13.98 12.08
N LYS A 20 -18.22 -14.59 13.03
CA LYS A 20 -16.82 -14.27 13.36
C LYS A 20 -15.88 -14.47 12.17
N LEU A 21 -16.06 -15.57 11.42
CA LEU A 21 -15.24 -15.87 10.26
C LEU A 21 -15.48 -14.90 9.08
N VAL A 22 -16.74 -14.53 8.84
CA VAL A 22 -17.11 -13.52 7.82
C VAL A 22 -16.61 -12.13 8.22
N GLU A 23 -16.73 -11.77 9.50
CA GLU A 23 -16.23 -10.50 10.03
C GLU A 23 -14.71 -10.39 9.88
N LEU A 24 -13.96 -11.44 10.21
CA LEU A 24 -12.51 -11.46 10.00
C LEU A 24 -12.15 -11.29 8.51
N ALA A 25 -12.86 -11.96 7.60
CA ALA A 25 -12.66 -11.82 6.15
C ALA A 25 -13.02 -10.41 5.63
N TYR A 26 -14.00 -9.75 6.25
CA TYR A 26 -14.34 -8.37 5.95
C TYR A 26 -13.27 -7.40 6.42
N LEU A 27 -12.86 -7.49 7.69
CA LEU A 27 -11.85 -6.61 8.28
C LEU A 27 -10.47 -6.76 7.60
N SER A 28 -10.15 -7.96 7.12
CA SER A 28 -8.92 -8.24 6.35
C SER A 28 -8.98 -7.81 4.88
N GLY A 29 -10.13 -7.32 4.41
CA GLY A 29 -10.30 -6.78 3.05
C GLY A 29 -10.60 -7.80 1.95
N PHE A 30 -10.88 -9.07 2.31
CA PHE A 30 -11.27 -10.11 1.34
C PHE A 30 -12.76 -10.04 0.96
N ILE A 31 -13.59 -9.40 1.78
CA ILE A 31 -14.97 -9.08 1.42
C ILE A 31 -15.08 -7.58 1.12
N LYS A 32 -15.55 -7.24 -0.08
CA LYS A 32 -15.72 -5.85 -0.51
C LYS A 32 -16.70 -5.12 0.42
N LYS A 33 -16.36 -3.87 0.76
CA LYS A 33 -17.29 -2.94 1.41
C LYS A 33 -18.53 -2.78 0.53
N GLN A 34 -19.70 -2.90 1.15
CA GLN A 34 -20.98 -2.71 0.50
C GLN A 34 -21.61 -1.43 1.04
N LYS A 35 -22.38 -0.76 0.19
CA LYS A 35 -23.27 0.32 0.61
C LYS A 35 -24.70 -0.10 0.31
N ILE A 36 -25.60 0.20 1.23
CA ILE A 36 -27.02 -0.08 1.08
C ILE A 36 -27.79 1.24 1.06
N GLU A 37 -28.88 1.30 0.30
CA GLU A 37 -29.76 2.45 0.24
C GLU A 37 -30.41 2.67 1.62
N ASP A 38 -30.49 3.92 2.08
CA ASP A 38 -31.18 4.25 3.33
C ASP A 38 -32.68 4.00 3.14
N PRO A 39 -33.31 3.16 4.00
CA PRO A 39 -34.74 2.90 3.93
C PRO A 39 -35.62 4.16 3.99
N ASN A 40 -35.11 5.23 4.60
CA ASN A 40 -35.78 6.51 4.79
C ASN A 40 -35.36 7.57 3.77
N ASN A 41 -34.30 7.35 3.00
CA ASN A 41 -33.81 8.30 2.01
C ASN A 41 -33.10 7.61 0.83
N LYS A 42 -33.78 7.53 -0.31
CA LYS A 42 -33.30 6.86 -1.51
C LYS A 42 -32.05 7.49 -2.15
N ASP A 43 -31.77 8.75 -1.85
CA ASP A 43 -30.58 9.45 -2.33
C ASP A 43 -29.35 9.22 -1.43
N PHE A 44 -29.53 8.52 -0.30
CA PHE A 44 -28.47 8.28 0.67
C PHE A 44 -28.07 6.80 0.71
N PHE A 45 -26.76 6.55 0.77
CA PHE A 45 -26.20 5.20 0.85
C PHE A 45 -25.38 5.07 2.14
N ILE A 46 -25.77 4.11 2.98
CA ILE A 46 -25.12 3.78 4.26
C ILE A 46 -24.04 2.72 4.00
N ASP A 47 -22.83 2.96 4.47
CA ASP A 47 -21.76 1.94 4.40
C ASP A 47 -22.01 0.86 5.46
N VAL A 48 -21.92 -0.41 5.08
CA VAL A 48 -22.17 -1.51 6.02
C VAL A 48 -21.21 -1.54 7.21
N SER A 49 -20.09 -0.82 7.15
CA SER A 49 -19.19 -0.60 8.29
C SER A 49 -19.83 0.18 9.45
N GLU A 50 -20.91 0.91 9.21
CA GLU A 50 -21.62 1.69 10.23
C GLU A 50 -22.53 0.82 11.12
N PHE A 51 -22.86 -0.40 10.67
CA PHE A 51 -23.65 -1.34 11.46
C PHE A 51 -22.81 -2.12 12.48
N ASP A 52 -23.48 -2.72 13.46
CA ASP A 52 -22.87 -3.70 14.35
C ASP A 52 -22.51 -5.00 13.61
N THR A 53 -21.72 -5.86 14.24
CA THR A 53 -21.22 -7.10 13.61
C THR A 53 -22.33 -8.04 13.14
N PRO A 54 -23.41 -8.31 13.91
CA PRO A 54 -24.49 -9.18 13.46
C PRO A 54 -25.20 -8.66 12.21
N VAL A 55 -25.59 -7.38 12.20
CA VAL A 55 -26.29 -6.76 11.07
C VAL A 55 -25.37 -6.66 9.86
N ARG A 56 -24.12 -6.23 10.06
CA ARG A 56 -23.10 -6.18 9.00
C ARG A 56 -22.92 -7.55 8.34
N THR A 57 -22.79 -8.63 9.11
CA THR A 57 -22.60 -9.98 8.56
C THR A 57 -23.77 -10.42 7.67
N ALA A 58 -25.01 -10.07 8.02
CA ALA A 58 -26.19 -10.41 7.22
C ALA A 58 -26.13 -9.82 5.79
N PHE A 59 -25.59 -8.61 5.64
CA PHE A 59 -25.39 -7.98 4.33
C PHE A 59 -24.14 -8.50 3.58
N LEU A 60 -23.13 -8.97 4.30
CA LEU A 60 -21.85 -9.39 3.74
C LEU A 60 -21.81 -10.84 3.22
N SER A 61 -22.92 -11.60 3.31
CA SER A 61 -23.02 -13.06 3.17
C SER A 61 -22.59 -13.67 1.81
N ARG A 62 -21.35 -13.44 1.39
CA ARG A 62 -20.70 -14.04 0.22
C ARG A 62 -19.54 -14.92 0.71
N THR A 63 -19.75 -16.23 0.67
CA THR A 63 -18.78 -17.32 0.96
C THR A 63 -17.45 -17.19 0.22
N LYS A 64 -17.44 -16.51 -0.94
CA LYS A 64 -16.27 -16.37 -1.80
C LYS A 64 -15.09 -15.68 -1.10
N GLY A 65 -15.32 -14.59 -0.38
CA GLY A 65 -14.25 -13.82 0.27
C GLY A 65 -13.57 -14.59 1.40
N VAL A 66 -14.31 -15.42 2.15
CA VAL A 66 -13.72 -16.27 3.18
C VAL A 66 -12.82 -17.35 2.58
N SER A 67 -13.25 -17.97 1.47
CA SER A 67 -12.42 -18.98 0.80
C SER A 67 -11.11 -18.38 0.27
N GLU A 68 -11.18 -17.18 -0.31
CA GLU A 68 -10.01 -16.41 -0.76
C GLU A 68 -9.06 -16.05 0.39
N MET A 69 -9.60 -15.65 1.55
CA MET A 69 -8.80 -15.39 2.75
C MET A 69 -8.04 -16.65 3.19
N LEU A 70 -8.70 -17.80 3.32
CA LEU A 70 -8.07 -19.04 3.77
C LEU A 70 -6.99 -19.51 2.79
N MET A 71 -7.26 -19.46 1.48
CA MET A 71 -6.25 -19.76 0.45
C MET A 71 -5.05 -18.81 0.54
N SER A 72 -5.29 -17.53 0.80
CA SER A 72 -4.23 -16.54 0.98
C SER A 72 -3.37 -16.83 2.20
N ILE A 73 -3.97 -17.24 3.33
CA ILE A 73 -3.23 -17.62 4.55
C ILE A 73 -2.32 -18.82 4.27
N VAL A 74 -2.82 -19.86 3.59
CA VAL A 74 -2.01 -21.04 3.24
C VAL A 74 -0.88 -20.66 2.29
N LYS A 75 -1.17 -19.88 1.25
CA LYS A 75 -0.17 -19.45 0.26
C LYS A 75 0.95 -18.61 0.89
N ASN A 76 0.59 -17.65 1.74
CA ASN A 76 1.53 -16.65 2.26
C ASN A 76 2.07 -17.00 3.65
N ASN A 77 1.59 -18.09 4.26
CA ASN A 77 1.89 -18.47 5.64
C ASN A 77 1.58 -17.36 6.67
N ALA A 78 0.63 -16.47 6.36
CA ALA A 78 0.24 -15.30 7.15
C ALA A 78 -1.14 -14.78 6.69
N LEU A 79 -1.92 -14.20 7.60
CA LEU A 79 -3.10 -13.41 7.23
C LEU A 79 -2.65 -11.99 6.86
N ILE A 80 -2.60 -11.70 5.56
CA ILE A 80 -2.18 -10.39 5.05
C ILE A 80 -3.43 -9.53 4.81
N ILE A 81 -3.48 -8.34 5.42
CA ILE A 81 -4.53 -7.34 5.13
C ILE A 81 -4.36 -6.84 3.69
N SER A 82 -5.40 -7.04 2.88
CA SER A 82 -5.41 -6.67 1.47
C SER A 82 -5.73 -5.18 1.27
N GLY A 83 -4.99 -4.50 0.38
CA GLY A 83 -5.31 -3.15 -0.09
C GLY A 83 -4.96 -1.99 0.85
N ALA A 84 -4.16 -2.25 1.88
CA ALA A 84 -3.67 -1.24 2.81
C ALA A 84 -2.54 -0.35 2.23
N ASP A 85 -1.91 -0.79 1.13
CA ASP A 85 -0.91 -0.07 0.35
C ASP A 85 -1.47 1.19 -0.36
N LYS A 86 -2.75 1.19 -0.74
CA LYS A 86 -3.37 2.29 -1.49
C LYS A 86 -3.44 3.61 -0.73
N SER A 87 -3.62 3.58 0.59
CA SER A 87 -3.57 4.81 1.40
C SER A 87 -2.15 5.35 1.45
N ASP A 88 -1.18 4.47 1.68
CA ASP A 88 0.22 4.83 1.84
C ASP A 88 0.77 5.42 0.52
N LEU A 89 0.43 4.83 -0.62
CA LEU A 89 0.77 5.34 -1.95
C LEU A 89 0.13 6.71 -2.23
N ARG A 90 -1.15 6.91 -1.90
CA ARG A 90 -1.82 8.21 -2.07
C ARG A 90 -1.19 9.31 -1.24
N ASP A 91 -0.77 9.01 -0.01
CA ASP A 91 -0.10 9.98 0.85
C ASP A 91 1.28 10.36 0.31
N ILE A 92 2.03 9.39 -0.25
CA ILE A 92 3.28 9.64 -0.96
C ILE A 92 3.06 10.50 -2.21
N GLU A 93 2.10 10.14 -3.05
CA GLU A 93 1.75 10.90 -4.26
C GLU A 93 1.40 12.34 -3.92
N ARG A 94 0.61 12.58 -2.87
CA ARG A 94 0.31 13.93 -2.38
C ARG A 94 1.58 14.69 -1.98
N LYS A 95 2.50 14.06 -1.25
CA LYS A 95 3.78 14.67 -0.85
C LYS A 95 4.65 15.01 -2.06
N PHE A 96 4.77 14.12 -3.04
CA PHE A 96 5.51 14.39 -4.28
C PHE A 96 4.84 15.47 -5.14
N ASN A 97 3.51 15.44 -5.29
CA ASN A 97 2.76 16.41 -6.11
C ASN A 97 2.78 17.82 -5.53
N LYS A 98 2.65 17.97 -4.21
CA LYS A 98 2.83 19.27 -3.53
C LYS A 98 4.22 19.85 -3.80
N THR A 99 5.21 18.98 -4.02
CA THR A 99 6.60 19.39 -4.19
C THR A 99 6.98 19.62 -5.68
N ASN A 100 6.20 19.08 -6.63
CA ASN A 100 6.42 19.25 -8.08
C ASN A 100 5.84 20.55 -8.68
N SER A 101 5.13 21.40 -7.90
CA SER A 101 4.36 22.54 -8.43
C SER A 101 5.19 23.64 -9.10
N ASN A 102 6.51 23.67 -8.90
CA ASN A 102 7.35 24.80 -9.32
C ASN A 102 8.26 24.51 -10.51
N ILE A 103 8.18 23.33 -11.13
CA ILE A 103 9.00 22.98 -12.31
C ILE A 103 8.74 23.91 -13.49
N SER A 104 7.48 24.30 -13.73
CA SER A 104 7.15 25.26 -14.80
C SER A 104 7.70 26.66 -14.52
N GLN A 105 7.83 27.05 -13.25
CA GLN A 105 8.45 28.33 -12.89
C GLN A 105 9.96 28.27 -13.11
N LEU A 106 10.59 27.17 -12.68
CA LEU A 106 12.01 26.91 -12.88
C LEU A 106 12.38 26.93 -14.37
N ALA A 107 11.59 26.27 -15.22
CA ALA A 107 11.80 26.29 -16.68
C ALA A 107 11.82 27.72 -17.25
N ARG A 108 10.86 28.57 -16.83
CA ARG A 108 10.80 29.99 -17.24
C ARG A 108 11.98 30.81 -16.72
N LEU A 109 12.51 30.46 -15.54
CA LEU A 109 13.67 31.14 -14.95
C LEU A 109 14.97 30.78 -15.65
N THR A 110 15.04 29.63 -16.33
CA THR A 110 16.26 29.11 -16.97
C THR A 110 16.26 29.25 -18.49
N GLU A 111 15.09 29.41 -19.13
CA GLU A 111 14.95 29.52 -20.59
C GLU A 111 15.85 30.61 -21.19
N LYS A 112 16.74 30.21 -22.11
CA LYS A 112 17.71 31.07 -22.81
C LYS A 112 18.63 31.89 -21.90
N GLN A 113 18.75 31.50 -20.62
CA GLN A 113 19.58 32.21 -19.66
C GLN A 113 21.02 31.67 -19.69
N THR A 114 21.95 32.57 -20.02
CA THR A 114 23.39 32.31 -19.92
C THR A 114 24.05 33.42 -19.13
N PHE A 115 25.12 33.07 -18.39
CA PHE A 115 25.89 34.04 -17.62
C PHE A 115 27.36 33.64 -17.58
N SER A 116 28.24 34.60 -17.29
CA SER A 116 29.68 34.36 -17.25
C SER A 116 30.26 34.71 -15.89
N VAL A 117 31.09 33.82 -15.34
CA VAL A 117 31.84 34.05 -14.10
C VAL A 117 33.30 33.76 -14.36
N LYS A 118 34.18 34.73 -14.07
CA LYS A 118 35.64 34.61 -14.29
C LYS A 118 35.99 34.14 -15.72
N GLY A 119 35.27 34.66 -16.72
CA GLY A 119 35.47 34.32 -18.13
C GLY A 119 34.93 32.96 -18.58
N LYS A 120 34.31 32.17 -17.70
CA LYS A 120 33.66 30.91 -18.06
C LYS A 120 32.16 31.13 -18.30
N PRO A 121 31.62 30.71 -19.45
CA PRO A 121 30.18 30.77 -19.71
C PRO A 121 29.46 29.61 -19.02
N TYR A 122 28.26 29.90 -18.52
CA TYR A 122 27.36 28.96 -17.86
C TYR A 122 25.98 29.05 -18.52
N ASP A 123 25.37 27.89 -18.74
CA ASP A 123 24.07 27.73 -19.40
C ASP A 123 23.07 27.13 -18.40
N LEU A 124 22.09 27.94 -18.00
CA LEU A 124 21.06 27.54 -17.03
C LEU A 124 20.01 26.62 -17.65
N GLU A 125 19.69 26.80 -18.92
CA GLU A 125 18.72 25.97 -19.64
C GLU A 125 19.25 24.55 -19.78
N LYS A 126 20.52 24.40 -20.19
CA LYS A 126 21.18 23.10 -20.24
C LYS A 126 21.22 22.42 -18.87
N LEU A 127 21.59 23.17 -17.82
CA LEU A 127 21.63 22.62 -16.46
C LEU A 127 20.24 22.18 -15.97
N PHE A 128 19.19 22.95 -16.30
CA PHE A 128 17.81 22.58 -16.01
C PHE A 128 17.42 21.26 -16.68
N HIS A 129 17.74 21.07 -17.96
CA HIS A 129 17.46 19.81 -18.66
C HIS A 129 18.22 18.63 -18.04
N ASP A 130 19.48 18.81 -17.69
CA ASP A 130 20.24 17.78 -16.97
C ASP A 130 19.59 17.45 -15.62
N PHE A 131 19.15 18.46 -14.86
CA PHE A 131 18.42 18.26 -13.61
C PHE A 131 17.12 17.47 -13.80
N ILE A 132 16.31 17.81 -14.82
CA ILE A 132 15.06 17.10 -15.11
C ILE A 132 15.32 15.63 -15.45
N ARG A 133 16.40 15.34 -16.18
CA ARG A 133 16.81 13.96 -16.48
C ARG A 133 17.11 13.17 -15.21
N GLU A 134 17.99 13.68 -14.34
CA GLU A 134 18.34 12.99 -13.08
C GLU A 134 17.13 12.88 -12.14
N LYS A 135 16.28 13.92 -12.06
CA LYS A 135 15.02 13.90 -11.30
C LYS A 135 14.08 12.79 -11.78
N THR A 136 13.94 12.65 -13.09
CA THR A 136 13.06 11.63 -13.69
C THR A 136 13.58 10.24 -13.39
N ALA A 137 14.88 10.03 -13.57
CA ALA A 137 15.55 8.77 -13.27
C ALA A 137 15.45 8.39 -11.78
N LEU A 138 15.60 9.36 -10.85
CA LEU A 138 15.34 9.15 -9.43
C LEU A 138 13.88 8.73 -9.17
N GLY A 139 12.91 9.43 -9.79
CA GLY A 139 11.49 9.12 -9.66
C GLY A 139 11.15 7.69 -10.10
N GLU A 140 11.76 7.21 -11.19
CA GLU A 140 11.61 5.81 -11.64
C GLU A 140 12.12 4.81 -10.59
N GLN A 141 13.26 5.09 -9.95
CA GLN A 141 13.80 4.21 -8.91
C GLN A 141 12.97 4.24 -7.63
N VAL A 142 12.43 5.39 -7.26
CA VAL A 142 11.46 5.52 -6.15
C VAL A 142 10.21 4.69 -6.45
N ASN A 143 9.65 4.79 -7.66
CA ASN A 143 8.47 4.00 -8.05
C ASN A 143 8.75 2.49 -7.96
N LYS A 144 9.89 2.04 -8.50
CA LYS A 144 10.33 0.64 -8.35
C LYS A 144 10.48 0.21 -6.89
N LYS A 145 11.00 1.10 -6.04
CA LYS A 145 11.10 0.83 -4.60
C LYS A 145 9.72 0.69 -3.97
N LEU A 146 8.77 1.54 -4.35
CA LEU A 146 7.40 1.53 -3.83
C LEU A 146 6.62 0.27 -4.22
N GLU A 147 6.96 -0.37 -5.34
CA GLU A 147 6.41 -1.68 -5.74
C GLU A 147 6.85 -2.83 -4.82
N ILE A 148 7.95 -2.67 -4.07
CA ILE A 148 8.45 -3.68 -3.14
C ILE A 148 7.61 -3.65 -1.86
N LYS A 149 6.64 -4.56 -1.79
CA LYS A 149 5.74 -4.70 -0.65
C LYS A 149 6.50 -4.94 0.66
N THR A 150 6.09 -4.23 1.70
CA THR A 150 6.53 -4.45 3.08
C THR A 150 5.42 -5.11 3.88
N TYR A 151 5.81 -5.93 4.85
CA TYR A 151 4.88 -6.62 5.74
C TYR A 151 5.17 -6.23 7.18
N THR A 152 4.24 -5.49 7.78
CA THR A 152 4.36 -5.07 9.19
C THR A 152 3.48 -5.97 10.05
N LEU A 153 4.02 -6.48 11.15
CA LEU A 153 3.25 -7.28 12.09
C LEU A 153 2.17 -6.44 12.80
N ILE A 154 0.96 -6.98 12.87
CA ILE A 154 -0.15 -6.39 13.62
C ILE A 154 -0.36 -7.17 14.90
N THR A 155 -0.33 -6.45 16.03
CA THR A 155 -0.47 -7.01 17.37
C THR A 155 -1.63 -6.41 18.18
N SER A 156 -2.41 -5.49 17.60
CA SER A 156 -3.54 -4.84 18.26
C SER A 156 -4.54 -4.25 17.26
N GLY A 157 -5.75 -3.91 17.75
CA GLY A 157 -6.82 -3.26 17.00
C GLY A 157 -7.91 -4.23 16.51
N LYS A 158 -8.99 -3.69 15.92
CA LYS A 158 -10.24 -4.42 15.62
C LYS A 158 -10.05 -5.77 14.91
N ILE A 159 -9.13 -5.82 13.93
CA ILE A 159 -8.86 -7.06 13.19
C ILE A 159 -8.07 -8.09 14.01
N PHE A 160 -7.15 -7.62 14.85
CA PHE A 160 -6.44 -8.48 15.80
C PHE A 160 -7.42 -9.04 16.82
N ASP A 161 -8.29 -8.19 17.37
CA ASP A 161 -9.34 -8.61 18.31
C ASP A 161 -10.28 -9.65 17.68
N ALA A 162 -10.72 -9.43 16.44
CA ALA A 162 -11.55 -10.39 15.69
C ALA A 162 -10.82 -11.72 15.42
N LYS A 163 -9.50 -11.70 15.17
CA LYS A 163 -8.69 -12.92 15.03
C LYS A 163 -8.68 -13.71 16.35
N ILE A 164 -8.45 -13.04 17.48
CA ILE A 164 -8.41 -13.68 18.81
C ILE A 164 -9.79 -14.21 19.21
N ASP A 165 -10.85 -13.44 18.98
CA ASP A 165 -12.23 -13.84 19.27
C ASP A 165 -12.65 -15.07 18.45
N LEU A 166 -12.29 -15.13 17.17
CA LEU A 166 -12.51 -16.34 16.36
C LEU A 166 -11.67 -17.52 16.86
N ALA A 167 -10.37 -17.32 17.14
CA ALA A 167 -9.47 -18.40 17.56
C ALA A 167 -9.89 -19.06 18.88
N THR A 168 -10.52 -18.30 19.78
CA THR A 168 -11.01 -18.78 21.08
C THR A 168 -12.45 -19.31 21.02
N HIS A 169 -13.12 -19.19 19.87
CA HIS A 169 -14.51 -19.59 19.69
C HIS A 169 -14.72 -21.10 19.86
N ARG A 170 -15.72 -21.48 20.66
CA ARG A 170 -16.17 -22.87 20.83
C ARG A 170 -17.66 -22.92 20.56
N ASP A 171 -18.08 -23.83 19.67
CA ASP A 171 -19.52 -24.08 19.53
C ASP A 171 -20.00 -24.81 20.78
N LYS A 172 -21.19 -24.43 21.26
CA LYS A 172 -21.92 -25.23 22.24
C LYS A 172 -22.54 -26.42 21.53
N GLU A 173 -22.53 -27.59 22.18
CA GLU A 173 -23.22 -28.78 21.66
C GLU A 173 -24.69 -28.44 21.32
N GLY A 174 -25.16 -28.90 20.16
CA GLY A 174 -26.54 -28.71 19.70
C GLY A 174 -26.78 -27.49 18.80
N ASN A 175 -25.82 -26.58 18.60
CA ASN A 175 -26.01 -25.36 17.81
C ASN A 175 -25.43 -25.42 16.38
N TYR A 176 -25.45 -26.59 15.73
CA TYR A 176 -24.90 -26.79 14.37
C TYR A 176 -25.94 -26.62 13.26
N ASP A 177 -26.83 -25.64 13.40
CA ASP A 177 -27.98 -25.47 12.50
C ASP A 177 -27.61 -24.80 11.17
N ASP A 178 -26.44 -24.15 11.09
CA ASP A 178 -26.00 -23.46 9.88
C ASP A 178 -25.00 -24.30 9.06
N ARG A 179 -24.98 -24.05 7.76
CA ARG A 179 -24.09 -24.69 6.80
C ARG A 179 -23.26 -23.64 6.10
N PHE A 180 -21.96 -23.85 6.08
CA PHE A 180 -21.03 -22.97 5.41
C PHE A 180 -20.26 -23.71 4.32
N TYR A 181 -20.28 -23.12 3.13
CA TYR A 181 -19.73 -23.72 1.91
C TYR A 181 -18.46 -22.99 1.49
N PHE A 182 -17.41 -23.76 1.28
CA PHE A 182 -16.11 -23.26 0.86
C PHE A 182 -15.71 -23.81 -0.50
N ALA A 183 -14.89 -23.05 -1.23
CA ALA A 183 -14.34 -23.45 -2.51
C ALA A 183 -12.87 -22.99 -2.62
N TRP A 184 -11.93 -23.94 -2.65
CA TRP A 184 -10.49 -23.62 -2.66
C TRP A 184 -9.66 -24.60 -3.49
N ASN A 185 -8.39 -24.27 -3.70
CA ASN A 185 -7.44 -25.09 -4.45
C ASN A 185 -6.94 -26.32 -3.67
N GLU A 186 -6.23 -27.23 -4.36
CA GLU A 186 -5.66 -28.45 -3.79
C GLU A 186 -4.74 -28.18 -2.59
N GLN A 187 -3.84 -27.20 -2.70
CA GLN A 187 -2.90 -26.85 -1.64
C GLN A 187 -3.62 -26.50 -0.32
N THR A 188 -4.70 -25.72 -0.40
CA THR A 188 -5.50 -25.33 0.76
C THR A 188 -6.31 -26.51 1.30
N ASN A 189 -6.80 -27.37 0.40
CA ASN A 189 -7.50 -28.59 0.79
C ASN A 189 -6.59 -29.54 1.59
N LEU A 190 -5.35 -29.76 1.12
CA LEU A 190 -4.36 -30.58 1.82
C LEU A 190 -3.97 -29.99 3.18
N ALA A 191 -3.84 -28.67 3.28
CA ALA A 191 -3.52 -27.98 4.52
C ALA A 191 -4.66 -28.07 5.57
N LEU A 192 -5.92 -28.04 5.13
CA LEU A 192 -7.09 -28.02 6.02
C LEU A 192 -7.71 -29.39 6.29
N ARG A 193 -7.38 -30.42 5.49
CA ARG A 193 -7.92 -31.78 5.64
C ARG A 193 -6.84 -32.86 5.56
N PRO A 194 -5.75 -32.79 6.34
CA PRO A 194 -4.83 -33.92 6.42
C PRO A 194 -5.57 -35.14 6.99
N ALA A 195 -5.56 -36.25 6.25
CA ALA A 195 -6.04 -37.58 6.68
C ALA A 195 -7.43 -37.59 7.38
N GLY A 196 -8.41 -36.83 6.90
CA GLY A 196 -9.79 -36.86 7.44
C GLY A 196 -10.03 -35.96 8.65
N SER A 197 -9.11 -35.04 8.96
CA SER A 197 -9.29 -34.04 10.02
C SER A 197 -10.56 -33.21 9.86
N GLU A 198 -11.14 -32.81 10.99
CA GLU A 198 -12.32 -31.95 11.00
C GLU A 198 -11.99 -30.54 10.51
N LEU A 199 -12.80 -30.04 9.58
CA LEU A 199 -12.50 -28.79 8.87
C LEU A 199 -12.50 -27.56 9.80
N LYS A 200 -13.42 -27.49 10.76
CA LYS A 200 -13.55 -26.33 11.64
C LYS A 200 -12.34 -26.15 12.58
N PRO A 201 -11.91 -27.17 13.36
CA PRO A 201 -10.68 -27.09 14.14
C PRO A 201 -9.47 -26.70 13.30
N MET A 202 -9.36 -27.23 12.08
CA MET A 202 -8.26 -26.89 11.17
C MET A 202 -8.29 -25.43 10.70
N ILE A 203 -9.48 -24.86 10.44
CA ILE A 203 -9.64 -23.43 10.14
C ILE A 203 -9.22 -22.57 11.33
N LEU A 204 -9.65 -22.92 12.54
CA LEU A 204 -9.29 -22.19 13.76
C LEU A 204 -7.78 -22.23 14.00
N GLN A 205 -7.18 -23.41 13.87
CA GLN A 205 -5.73 -23.60 14.00
C GLN A 205 -4.97 -22.79 12.94
N LEU A 206 -5.38 -22.87 11.67
CA LEU A 206 -4.76 -22.11 10.58
C LEU A 206 -4.80 -20.60 10.86
N ILE A 207 -5.90 -20.08 11.38
CA ILE A 207 -6.01 -18.65 11.69
C ILE A 207 -5.17 -18.31 12.93
N ASN A 208 -5.18 -19.15 13.95
CA ASN A 208 -4.47 -18.88 15.20
C ASN A 208 -2.96 -18.86 15.01
N ASP A 209 -2.41 -19.90 14.35
CA ASP A 209 -0.97 -20.16 14.24
C ASP A 209 -0.26 -19.17 13.32
N LYS A 210 -1.00 -18.44 12.48
CA LYS A 210 -0.41 -17.57 11.46
C LYS A 210 -0.38 -16.11 11.91
N PRO A 211 0.71 -15.38 11.66
CA PRO A 211 0.81 -13.97 12.00
C PRO A 211 -0.18 -13.15 11.17
N LEU A 212 -0.64 -12.04 11.76
CA LEU A 212 -1.43 -11.02 11.07
C LEU A 212 -0.48 -9.94 10.58
N LEU A 213 -0.44 -9.71 9.27
CA LEU A 213 0.48 -8.76 8.64
C LEU A 213 -0.30 -7.68 7.88
N LYS A 214 0.16 -6.43 7.97
CA LYS A 214 -0.28 -5.34 7.11
C LYS A 214 0.65 -5.27 5.90
N GLU A 215 0.10 -5.45 4.70
CA GLU A 215 0.81 -5.10 3.47
C GLU A 215 0.85 -3.57 3.32
N GLY A 216 2.02 -3.01 3.04
CA GLY A 216 2.19 -1.58 2.84
C GLY A 216 3.32 -1.26 1.88
N ALA A 217 3.29 -0.05 1.33
CA ALA A 217 4.43 0.48 0.58
C ALA A 217 5.58 0.81 1.56
N PRO A 218 6.85 0.76 1.14
CA PRO A 218 8.00 1.15 1.97
C PRO A 218 8.10 2.68 2.09
N PHE A 219 7.02 3.36 2.41
CA PHE A 219 6.91 4.83 2.37
C PHE A 219 7.83 5.55 3.36
N ASN A 220 8.21 4.86 4.44
CA ASN A 220 9.17 5.34 5.43
C ASN A 220 10.62 4.95 5.11
N ASN A 221 10.89 4.40 3.92
CA ASN A 221 12.27 4.09 3.54
C ASN A 221 13.10 5.39 3.52
N PRO A 222 14.27 5.43 4.18
CA PRO A 222 15.09 6.64 4.27
C PRO A 222 15.41 7.28 2.91
N LEU A 223 15.64 6.47 1.88
CA LEU A 223 15.96 6.97 0.54
C LEU A 223 14.74 7.58 -0.17
N ILE A 224 13.53 7.11 0.12
CA ILE A 224 12.29 7.72 -0.39
C ILE A 224 12.05 9.07 0.30
N LEU A 225 12.31 9.15 1.61
CA LEU A 225 12.23 10.40 2.36
C LEU A 225 13.28 11.41 1.90
N GLU A 226 14.52 10.98 1.67
CA GLU A 226 15.59 11.83 1.13
C GLU A 226 15.21 12.39 -0.26
N ALA A 227 14.57 11.59 -1.12
CA ALA A 227 14.07 12.05 -2.42
C ALA A 227 13.02 13.17 -2.27
N LEU A 228 12.12 13.07 -1.28
CA LEU A 228 11.16 14.12 -0.95
C LEU A 228 11.87 15.39 -0.45
N GLU A 229 12.88 15.25 0.41
CA GLU A 229 13.64 16.38 0.95
C GLU A 229 14.44 17.13 -0.11
N ILE A 230 14.99 16.45 -1.12
CA ILE A 230 15.66 17.10 -2.26
C ILE A 230 14.69 18.07 -2.95
N TYR A 231 13.46 17.62 -3.20
CA TYR A 231 12.45 18.45 -3.86
C TYR A 231 11.94 19.59 -2.97
N GLN A 232 11.81 19.36 -1.66
CA GLN A 232 11.42 20.42 -0.72
C GLN A 232 12.48 21.53 -0.65
N ARG A 233 13.76 21.14 -0.61
CA ARG A 233 14.88 22.10 -0.66
C ARG A 233 14.89 22.89 -1.97
N LEU A 234 14.62 22.24 -3.11
CA LEU A 234 14.48 22.96 -4.39
C LEU A 234 13.37 24.02 -4.34
N ASN A 235 12.23 23.73 -3.71
CA ASN A 235 11.15 24.72 -3.59
C ASN A 235 11.55 25.91 -2.71
N SER A 236 12.24 25.66 -1.60
CA SER A 236 12.76 26.74 -0.76
C SER A 236 13.81 27.59 -1.50
N ASP A 237 14.70 26.95 -2.26
CA ASP A 237 15.68 27.65 -3.10
C ASP A 237 14.97 28.50 -4.18
N LEU A 238 13.88 28.00 -4.78
CA LEU A 238 13.09 28.74 -5.76
C LEU A 238 12.38 29.96 -5.17
N GLU A 239 11.83 29.85 -3.96
CA GLU A 239 11.24 30.99 -3.24
C GLU A 239 12.30 32.08 -2.98
N HIS A 240 13.51 31.67 -2.58
CA HIS A 240 14.63 32.58 -2.41
C HIS A 240 15.05 33.24 -3.74
N ILE A 241 15.14 32.46 -4.82
CA ILE A 241 15.50 32.96 -6.17
C ILE A 241 14.46 33.96 -6.69
N HIS A 242 13.17 33.70 -6.47
CA HIS A 242 12.11 34.66 -6.80
C HIS A 242 12.26 35.95 -6.02
N THR A 243 12.61 35.87 -4.74
CA THR A 243 12.87 37.05 -3.90
C THR A 243 14.03 37.87 -4.47
N LEU A 244 15.16 37.23 -4.78
CA LEU A 244 16.32 37.90 -5.40
C LEU A 244 15.95 38.58 -6.73
N LYS A 245 15.13 37.90 -7.56
CA LYS A 245 14.66 38.45 -8.83
C LYS A 245 13.78 39.69 -8.63
N LEU A 246 12.86 39.66 -7.66
CA LEU A 246 11.99 40.81 -7.34
C LEU A 246 12.79 41.99 -6.78
N GLU A 247 13.85 41.72 -6.03
CA GLU A 247 14.76 42.74 -5.48
C GLU A 247 15.78 43.26 -6.51
N GLY A 248 15.74 42.78 -7.76
CA GLY A 248 16.70 43.16 -8.80
C GLY A 248 18.13 42.70 -8.56
N LYS A 249 18.34 41.71 -7.68
CA LYS A 249 19.65 41.13 -7.38
C LYS A 249 20.03 40.06 -8.40
N ASN A 250 21.33 39.77 -8.50
CA ASN A 250 21.82 38.73 -9.39
C ASN A 250 21.47 37.34 -8.85
N TYR A 251 20.37 36.76 -9.33
CA TYR A 251 19.89 35.44 -8.93
C TYR A 251 20.50 34.29 -9.75
N GLN A 252 21.19 34.58 -10.86
CA GLN A 252 21.63 33.56 -11.83
C GLN A 252 22.68 32.62 -11.22
N ILE A 253 23.59 33.16 -10.39
CA ILE A 253 24.62 32.38 -9.71
C ILE A 253 24.00 31.43 -8.68
N ASP A 254 23.07 31.92 -7.86
CA ASP A 254 22.40 31.13 -6.83
C ASP A 254 21.48 30.06 -7.44
N LEU A 255 20.77 30.40 -8.52
CA LEU A 255 20.00 29.45 -9.31
C LEU A 255 20.89 28.34 -9.90
N TYR A 256 22.04 28.70 -10.46
CA TYR A 256 22.99 27.70 -10.96
C TYR A 256 23.46 26.75 -9.86
N LYS A 257 23.90 27.30 -8.71
CA LYS A 257 24.39 26.49 -7.58
C LYS A 257 23.30 25.56 -7.05
N SER A 258 22.09 26.07 -6.81
CA SER A 258 20.95 25.26 -6.35
C SER A 258 20.69 24.10 -7.32
N LEU A 259 20.48 24.40 -8.61
CA LEU A 259 20.21 23.39 -9.63
C LEU A 259 21.32 22.33 -9.73
N TYR A 260 22.58 22.78 -9.70
CA TYR A 260 23.73 21.89 -9.78
C TYR A 260 23.81 20.96 -8.57
N THR A 261 23.60 21.49 -7.35
CA THR A 261 23.58 20.70 -6.13
C THR A 261 22.42 19.71 -6.13
N ARG A 262 21.18 20.15 -6.41
CA ARG A 262 20.00 19.27 -6.45
C ARG A 262 20.14 18.18 -7.51
N LYS A 263 20.72 18.50 -8.67
CA LYS A 263 21.02 17.52 -9.73
C LYS A 263 21.95 16.41 -9.23
N ASN A 264 23.05 16.79 -8.56
CA ASN A 264 24.02 15.81 -8.09
C ASN A 264 23.44 14.93 -6.98
N GLU A 265 22.68 15.51 -6.04
CA GLU A 265 21.96 14.74 -5.03
C GLU A 265 20.97 13.75 -5.66
N CYS A 266 20.21 14.17 -6.68
CA CYS A 266 19.33 13.26 -7.43
C CYS A 266 20.12 12.08 -8.03
N SER A 267 21.26 12.36 -8.66
CA SER A 267 22.10 11.35 -9.32
C SER A 267 22.73 10.37 -8.31
N GLU A 268 23.21 10.88 -7.17
CA GLU A 268 23.76 10.04 -6.10
C GLU A 268 22.70 9.15 -5.46
N LEU A 269 21.54 9.72 -5.15
CA LEU A 269 20.43 8.98 -4.54
C LEU A 269 19.85 7.94 -5.51
N GLN A 270 19.77 8.25 -6.80
CA GLN A 270 19.37 7.32 -7.84
C GLN A 270 20.26 6.08 -7.85
N LYS A 271 21.59 6.24 -7.76
CA LYS A 271 22.54 5.11 -7.74
C LYS A 271 22.34 4.22 -6.51
N LYS A 272 22.20 4.83 -5.32
CA LYS A 272 21.91 4.10 -4.08
C LYS A 272 20.60 3.31 -4.18
N LEU A 273 19.52 3.93 -4.67
CA LEU A 273 18.23 3.26 -4.84
C LEU A 273 18.30 2.13 -5.87
N LEU A 274 19.03 2.32 -6.97
CA LEU A 274 19.22 1.29 -7.99
C LEU A 274 19.89 0.04 -7.40
N GLU A 275 20.96 0.22 -6.62
CA GLU A 275 21.66 -0.87 -5.95
C GLU A 275 20.75 -1.60 -4.95
N GLU A 276 19.99 -0.86 -4.13
CA GLU A 276 19.03 -1.46 -3.21
C GLU A 276 17.91 -2.22 -3.93
N ASN A 277 17.39 -1.68 -5.03
CA ASN A 277 16.33 -2.32 -5.82
C ASN A 277 16.82 -3.64 -6.44
N ILE A 278 18.05 -3.66 -6.98
CA ILE A 278 18.67 -4.89 -7.51
C ILE A 278 18.85 -5.92 -6.39
N ASN A 279 19.29 -5.49 -5.21
CA ASN A 279 19.49 -6.40 -4.07
C ASN A 279 18.17 -6.96 -3.53
N ALA A 280 17.09 -6.18 -3.55
CA ALA A 280 15.77 -6.65 -3.13
C ALA A 280 15.23 -7.72 -4.09
N LEU A 281 15.36 -7.51 -5.40
CA LEU A 281 14.92 -8.46 -6.43
C LEU A 281 15.68 -9.79 -6.41
N ARG A 282 16.94 -9.81 -5.94
CA ARG A 282 17.73 -11.04 -5.77
C ARG A 282 17.30 -11.88 -4.56
N LYS A 283 16.57 -11.28 -3.61
CA LYS A 283 16.13 -11.92 -2.37
C LYS A 283 14.66 -12.37 -2.38
N SER A 284 13.87 -11.86 -3.32
CA SER A 284 12.48 -12.25 -3.59
C SER A 284 12.40 -13.45 -4.52
#